data_AF-D7TPS7-F1
#
_entry.id   AF-D7TPS7-F1
#
_cell.length_a   1.000
_cell.length_b   1.000
_cell.length_c   1.000
_cell.angle_alpha   90.00
_cell.angle_beta   90.00
_cell.angle_gamma   90.00
#
_symmetry.space_group_name_H-M   'P 1'
#
loop_
_entity.id
_entity.type
_entity.pdbx_description
1 polymer ?
#
loop_
_entity_poly.entity_id
_entity_poly.type
_entity_poly.pdbx_seq_one_letter_code
_entity_poly.pdbx_strand_id
1 'polypeptide(L)' 'MQRIPQSFSAAGHFPPSKMRVVLRNSAEKAWDVSCIYHARRHYFSRGWAPFARYNNLKQGDVCIFELVNKDEMQVHVL' A
#
# COMPACT_ATOMS: atom_id res chain seq x y z
N MET A 1 6.59 -6.98 -5.40
CA MET A 1 6.48 -5.57 -4.96
C MET A 1 5.35 -4.94 -5.74
N GLN A 2 4.55 -4.08 -5.13
CA GLN A 2 3.51 -3.30 -5.81
C GLN A 2 3.97 -1.85 -5.91
N ARG A 3 3.91 -1.28 -7.11
CA ARG A 3 4.24 0.14 -7.33
C ARG A 3 3.10 1.00 -6.81
N ILE A 4 3.42 2.04 -6.04
CA ILE A 4 2.47 3.06 -5.63
C ILE A 4 2.31 4.08 -6.79
N PRO A 5 1.08 4.52 -7.12
CA PRO A 5 0.88 5.55 -8.14
C PRO A 5 1.70 6.82 -7.87
N GLN A 6 2.33 7.36 -8.91
CA GLN A 6 3.23 8.52 -8.78
C GLN A 6 2.52 9.75 -8.21
N SER A 7 1.26 9.99 -8.59
CA SER A 7 0.44 11.09 -8.07
C SER A 7 0.26 11.00 -6.55
N PHE A 8 0.00 9.79 -6.05
CA PHE A 8 -0.14 9.55 -4.61
C PHE A 8 1.20 9.68 -3.86
N SER A 9 2.29 9.20 -4.46
CA SER A 9 3.65 9.40 -3.92
C SER A 9 4.07 10.88 -3.87
N ALA A 10 3.73 11.66 -4.91
CA ALA A 10 4.11 13.06 -5.04
C ALA A 10 3.38 13.98 -4.05
N ALA A 11 2.27 13.53 -3.46
CA ALA A 11 1.54 14.26 -2.43
C ALA A 11 2.29 14.33 -1.07
N GLY A 12 3.48 13.75 -0.96
CA GLY A 12 4.35 13.89 0.21
C GLY A 12 4.03 12.95 1.37
N HIS A 13 3.11 11.99 1.19
CA HIS A 13 2.71 11.02 2.21
C HIS A 13 3.81 10.00 2.54
N PHE A 14 4.77 9.80 1.62
CA PHE A 14 5.84 8.82 1.79
C PHE A 14 7.22 9.50 1.71
N PRO A 15 8.07 9.33 2.72
CA PRO A 15 9.44 9.84 2.66
C PRO A 15 10.25 9.08 1.60
N PRO A 16 11.35 9.64 1.07
CA PRO A 16 12.29 8.94 0.19
C PRO A 16 13.17 7.93 0.98
N SER A 17 12.58 7.23 1.94
CA SER A 17 13.22 6.25 2.82
C SER A 17 12.25 5.11 3.11
N LYS A 18 12.74 4.07 3.80
CA LYS A 18 11.88 2.95 4.20
C LYS A 18 10.91 3.38 5.31
N MET A 19 9.64 3.05 5.14
CA MET A 19 8.55 3.35 6.06
C MET A 19 7.70 2.10 6.27
N ARG A 20 7.14 1.94 7.47
CA ARG A 20 6.05 0.97 7.70
C ARG A 20 4.72 1.68 7.50
N VAL A 21 3.78 0.97 6.89
CA VAL A 21 2.41 1.41 6.62
C VAL A 21 1.50 0.25 7.00
N VAL A 22 0.41 0.53 7.70
CA VAL A 22 -0.65 -0.42 7.99
C VAL A 22 -1.66 -0.36 6.85
N LEU A 23 -1.88 -1.47 6.17
CA LEU A 23 -3.00 -1.62 5.24
C LEU A 23 -4.13 -2.33 5.96
N ARG A 24 -5.32 -1.73 5.96
CA ARG A 24 -6.54 -2.29 6.52
C ARG A 24 -7.54 -2.55 5.40
N ASN A 25 -8.20 -3.70 5.37
CA ASN A 25 -9.20 -4.01 4.35
C ASN A 25 -10.63 -3.80 4.87
N SER A 26 -11.63 -3.90 3.99
CA SER A 26 -13.06 -3.78 4.35
C SER A 26 -13.56 -4.80 5.39
N ALA A 27 -12.78 -5.84 5.69
CA ALA A 27 -13.09 -6.82 6.74
C ALA A 27 -12.36 -6.50 8.06
N GLU A 28 -11.85 -5.27 8.22
CA GLU A 28 -11.15 -4.77 9.41
C GLU A 28 -9.87 -5.54 9.78
N LYS A 29 -9.33 -6.29 8.82
CA LYS A 29 -8.04 -6.98 8.99
C LYS A 29 -6.91 -6.06 8.59
N ALA A 30 -5.81 -6.12 9.32
CA ALA A 30 -4.65 -5.23 9.16
C ALA A 30 -3.38 -5.99 8.79
N TRP A 31 -2.51 -5.35 8.01
CA TRP A 31 -1.20 -5.86 7.60
C TRP A 31 -0.12 -4.78 7.71
N ASP A 32 0.97 -5.11 8.39
CA ASP A 32 2.20 -4.32 8.34
C ASP A 32 2.88 -4.48 6.98
N VAL A 33 2.94 -3.38 6.23
CA VAL A 33 3.56 -3.32 4.91
C VAL A 33 4.74 -2.36 4.91
N SER A 34 5.85 -2.80 4.34
CA SER A 34 7.01 -1.94 4.12
C SER A 34 6.84 -1.15 2.82
N CYS A 35 6.78 0.18 2.92
CA CYS A 35 6.97 1.09 1.80
C CYS A 35 8.47 1.39 1.65
N ILE A 36 9.00 1.22 0.43
CA ILE A 36 10.40 1.48 0.11
C ILE A 36 10.49 2.48 -1.05
N TYR A 37 11.54 3.30 -1.04
CA TYR A 37 11.87 4.19 -2.15
C TYR A 37 13.02 3.58 -2.97
N HIS A 38 12.76 3.27 -4.24
CA HIS A 38 13.74 2.67 -5.14
C HIS A 38 13.54 3.21 -6.56
N ALA A 39 14.62 3.51 -7.28
CA ALA A 39 14.56 4.03 -8.65
C ALA A 39 13.57 5.21 -8.82
N ARG A 40 13.59 6.15 -7.86
CA ARG A 40 12.71 7.35 -7.79
C ARG A 40 11.22 7.08 -7.65
N ARG A 41 10.83 5.88 -7.19
CA ARG A 41 9.43 5.48 -7.03
C ARG A 41 9.24 4.77 -5.70
N HIS A 42 8.02 4.87 -5.16
CA HIS A 42 7.63 4.13 -3.97
C HIS A 42 6.98 2.79 -4.31
N TYR A 43 7.27 1.80 -3.49
CA TYR A 43 6.75 0.45 -3.64
C TYR A 43 6.31 -0.13 -2.30
N PHE A 44 5.16 -0.79 -2.29
CA PHE A 44 4.87 -1.77 -1.26
C PHE A 44 5.68 -3.03 -1.50
N SER A 45 6.37 -3.49 -0.45
CA SER A 45 7.33 -4.58 -0.50
C SER A 45 6.93 -5.71 0.46
N ARG A 46 7.65 -5.91 1.56
CA ARG A 46 7.29 -6.89 2.60
C ARG A 46 5.88 -6.59 3.12
N GLY A 47 5.08 -7.64 3.34
CA GLY A 47 3.68 -7.52 3.81
C GLY A 47 2.64 -7.42 2.69
N TRP A 48 3.03 -6.93 1.51
CA TRP A 48 2.10 -6.81 0.36
C TRP A 48 1.60 -8.16 -0.15
N ALA A 49 2.49 -9.13 -0.35
CA ALA A 49 2.10 -10.43 -0.92
C ALA A 49 1.08 -11.20 -0.03
N PRO A 50 1.26 -11.27 1.30
CA PRO A 50 0.23 -11.80 2.20
C PRO A 50 -1.12 -11.05 2.12
N PHE A 51 -1.08 -9.72 2.07
CA PHE A 51 -2.30 -8.89 1.90
C PHE A 51 -3.02 -9.23 0.60
N ALA A 52 -2.30 -9.22 -0.54
CA ALA A 52 -2.86 -9.51 -1.85
C ALA A 52 -3.44 -10.93 -1.92
N ARG A 53 -2.73 -11.92 -1.36
CA ARG A 53 -3.20 -13.31 -1.31
C ARG A 53 -4.47 -13.46 -0.48
N TYR A 54 -4.55 -12.80 0.68
CA TYR A 54 -5.73 -12.89 1.53
C TYR A 54 -6.97 -12.26 0.87
N ASN A 55 -6.79 -11.13 0.20
CA ASN A 55 -7.86 -10.44 -0.52
C ASN A 55 -8.09 -10.99 -1.94
N ASN A 56 -7.43 -12.12 -2.29
CA ASN A 56 -7.54 -12.78 -3.60
C ASN A 56 -7.30 -11.84 -4.80
N LEU A 57 -6.39 -10.87 -4.65
CA LEU A 57 -6.09 -9.89 -5.69
C LEU A 57 -5.43 -10.55 -6.89
N LYS A 58 -5.94 -10.23 -8.08
CA LYS A 58 -5.46 -10.67 -9.37
C LYS A 58 -5.03 -9.49 -10.23
N GLN A 59 -4.30 -9.78 -11.29
CA GLN A 59 -3.98 -8.77 -12.29
C GLN A 59 -5.27 -8.23 -12.91
N GLY A 60 -5.42 -6.91 -12.91
CA GLY A 60 -6.62 -6.23 -13.43
C GLY A 60 -7.56 -5.74 -12.34
N ASP A 61 -7.48 -6.28 -11.12
CA ASP A 61 -8.27 -5.80 -9.99
C ASP A 61 -7.86 -4.37 -9.62
N VAL A 62 -8.84 -3.58 -9.20
CA VAL A 62 -8.63 -2.19 -8.79
C VAL A 62 -8.70 -2.11 -7.27
N CYS A 63 -7.66 -1.55 -6.67
CA CYS A 63 -7.63 -1.22 -5.25
C CYS A 63 -7.59 0.30 -5.08
N ILE A 64 -8.52 0.82 -4.27
CA ILE A 64 -8.50 2.21 -3.81
C ILE A 64 -7.83 2.24 -2.44
N PHE A 65 -6.84 3.11 -2.28
CA PHE A 65 -6.14 3.34 -1.02
C PHE A 65 -6.55 4.71 -0.48
N GLU A 66 -7.20 4.73 0.68
CA GLU A 66 -7.55 5.94 1.40
C GLU A 66 -6.60 6.11 2.58
N LEU A 67 -5.90 7.24 2.65
CA LEU A 67 -5.02 7.57 3.77
C LEU A 67 -5.87 8.04 4.95
N VAL A 68 -5.94 7.24 6.02
CA VAL A 68 -6.73 7.55 7.22
C VAL A 68 -5.88 8.10 8.36
N ASN A 69 -4.60 7.71 8.42
CA ASN A 69 -3.60 8.27 9.33
C ASN A 69 -2.25 8.38 8.60
N LYS A 70 -1.25 8.98 9.25
CA LYS A 70 0.09 9.19 8.68
C LYS A 70 0.73 7.90 8.13
N ASP A 71 0.47 6.77 8.76
CA ASP A 71 1.02 5.46 8.45
C ASP A 71 -0.05 4.36 8.35
N GLU A 72 -1.32 4.74 8.12
CA GLU A 72 -2.43 3.79 7.96
C GLU A 72 -3.29 4.12 6.75
N MET A 73 -3.64 3.09 5.97
CA MET A 73 -4.50 3.20 4.80
C MET A 73 -5.62 2.17 4.85
N GLN A 74 -6.84 2.62 4.57
CA GLN A 74 -7.95 1.74 4.23
C GLN A 74 -7.85 1.35 2.76
N VAL A 75 -8.08 0.07 2.47
CA VAL A 75 -7.98 -0.50 1.14
C VAL A 75 -9.31 -1.10 0.74
N HIS A 76 -9.90 -0.54 -0.30
CA HIS A 76 -11.14 -1.02 -0.91
C HIS A 76 -10.80 -1.73 -2.21
N VAL A 77 -11.10 -3.02 -2.27
CA VAL A 77 -10.98 -3.84 -3.50
C VAL A 77 -12.33 -3.73 -4.23
N LEU A 78 -12.30 -3.32 -5.50
CA LEU A 78 -13.46 -3.19 -6.37
C LEU A 78 -13.73 -4.45 -7.18
#